data_AF-A0A6P8J2C7-F1
#
_entry.id   AF-A0A6P8J2C7-F1
#
_cell.length_a   1.000
_cell.length_b   1.000
_cell.length_c   1.000
_cell.angle_alpha   90.00
_cell.angle_beta   90.00
_cell.angle_gamma   90.00
#
_symmetry.space_group_name_H-M   'P 1'
#
loop_
_entity.id
_entity.type
_entity.pdbx_description
1 polymer ?
#
loop_
_entity_poly.entity_id
_entity_poly.type
_entity_poly.pdbx_seq_one_letter_code
_entity_poly.pdbx_strand_id
1 'polypeptide(L)'
;MESIQCWSRPGATRVPDVQCEAVGGKEDLTALPTGWALKSAKKKKRFTSKQTAFLTEQFQIGGVSGRKVDPQEVSKAMAVTRRTDGARLFPPDEVLTKQQISGFFSRLSAKKRLNCPVVMENDDEDIYAAETETPCVPM
;
A
#
# COMPACT_ATOMS: atom_id res chain seq x y z
N MET A 1 65.68 15.74 28.36
CA MET A 1 64.62 16.78 28.41
C MET A 1 64.14 16.92 26.98
N GLU A 2 63.42 15.90 26.51
CA GLU A 2 63.09 15.76 25.10
C GLU A 2 61.96 16.69 24.68
N SER A 3 62.23 17.35 23.56
CA SER A 3 61.35 18.09 22.68
C SER A 3 60.08 17.30 22.35
N ILE A 4 58.92 17.97 22.43
CA ILE A 4 57.79 17.63 21.56
C ILE A 4 57.45 18.88 20.77
N GLN A 5 57.74 18.78 19.48
CA GLN A 5 57.51 19.77 18.45
C GLN A 5 56.01 19.90 18.16
N CYS A 6 55.62 21.13 17.85
CA CYS A 6 54.33 21.55 17.32
C CYS A 6 53.89 20.73 16.09
N TRP A 7 52.60 20.44 15.92
CA TRP A 7 51.73 21.33 15.14
C TRP A 7 50.26 20.88 15.12
N SER A 8 49.43 21.90 15.23
CA SER A 8 47.99 21.96 15.02
C SER A 8 47.61 21.56 13.60
N ARG A 9 46.53 20.78 13.45
CA ARG A 9 45.83 20.59 12.17
C ARG A 9 44.32 20.67 12.41
N PRO A 10 43.72 21.87 12.46
CA PRO A 10 42.29 21.99 12.36
C PRO A 10 41.90 21.67 10.91
N GLY A 11 41.19 20.56 10.72
CA GLY A 11 40.60 20.19 9.45
C GLY A 11 39.56 21.21 9.04
N ALA A 12 39.95 22.19 8.25
CA ALA A 12 39.04 23.09 7.56
C ALA A 12 38.33 22.29 6.45
N THR A 13 37.18 21.71 6.76
CA THR A 13 36.26 21.21 5.73
C THR A 13 35.55 22.42 5.13
N ARG A 14 36.21 23.09 4.18
CA ARG A 14 35.61 24.17 3.42
C ARG A 14 34.79 23.53 2.30
N VAL A 15 33.52 23.27 2.57
CA VAL A 15 32.55 22.96 1.51
C VAL A 15 32.37 24.25 0.69
N PRO A 16 32.62 24.26 -0.62
CA PRO A 16 32.21 25.40 -1.43
C PRO A 16 30.68 25.43 -1.46
N ASP A 17 30.12 26.53 -0.95
CA ASP A 17 28.72 26.90 -1.13
C ASP A 17 28.49 27.09 -2.62
N VAL A 18 27.88 26.08 -3.25
CA VAL A 18 27.47 26.16 -4.66
C VAL A 18 26.14 26.92 -4.69
N GLN A 19 26.22 28.22 -4.92
CA GLN A 19 25.05 29.02 -5.29
C GLN A 19 24.52 28.52 -6.63
N CYS A 20 23.43 27.76 -6.58
CA CYS A 20 22.65 27.38 -7.74
C CYS A 20 21.63 28.49 -8.05
N GLU A 21 22.02 29.45 -8.86
CA GLU A 21 21.08 30.39 -9.46
C GLU A 21 20.24 29.65 -10.51
N ALA A 22 18.94 29.57 -10.27
CA ALA A 22 17.98 28.97 -11.19
C ALA A 22 17.74 29.92 -12.38
N VAL A 23 18.52 29.76 -13.45
CA VAL A 23 18.16 30.31 -14.76
C VAL A 23 17.06 29.43 -15.35
N GLY A 24 15.85 29.99 -15.41
CA GLY A 24 14.74 29.42 -16.15
C GLY A 24 15.01 29.48 -17.65
N GLY A 25 14.84 28.34 -18.32
CA GLY A 25 14.80 28.22 -19.78
C GLY A 25 13.92 27.04 -20.17
N LYS A 26 12.80 27.33 -20.84
CA LYS A 26 12.03 26.31 -21.57
C LYS A 26 12.74 26.07 -22.89
N GLU A 27 13.39 24.92 -23.02
CA GLU A 27 13.81 24.40 -24.31
C GLU A 27 13.80 22.87 -24.30
N ASP A 28 13.10 22.31 -25.28
CA ASP A 28 13.06 20.90 -25.62
C ASP A 28 14.44 20.45 -26.11
N LEU A 29 15.36 20.24 -25.16
CA LEU A 29 16.65 19.62 -25.42
C LEU A 29 16.56 18.15 -25.05
N THR A 30 16.78 17.30 -26.05
CA THR A 30 16.96 15.86 -25.93
C THR A 30 18.04 15.58 -24.89
N ALA A 31 17.62 15.37 -23.64
CA ALA A 31 18.51 15.11 -22.52
C ALA A 31 19.29 13.83 -22.80
N LEU A 32 20.59 13.97 -23.06
CA LEU A 32 21.51 12.84 -23.05
C LEU A 32 21.39 12.15 -21.67
N PRO A 33 21.43 10.81 -21.61
CA PRO A 33 21.21 10.09 -20.36
C PRO A 33 22.33 10.41 -19.37
N THR A 34 22.04 11.30 -18.44
CA THR A 34 22.94 11.66 -17.34
C THR A 34 23.12 10.44 -16.43
N GLY A 35 24.30 9.80 -16.49
CA GLY A 35 24.85 8.90 -15.47
C GLY A 35 24.22 7.50 -15.34
N TRP A 36 25.05 6.46 -15.29
CA TRP A 36 24.66 5.05 -15.06
C TRP A 36 23.95 4.77 -13.71
N ALA A 37 23.87 5.77 -12.83
CA ALA A 37 23.29 5.63 -11.49
C ALA A 37 21.82 6.08 -11.39
N LEU A 38 21.27 6.75 -12.41
CA LEU A 38 19.89 7.24 -12.36
C LEU A 38 18.91 6.18 -12.89
N LYS A 39 18.05 5.67 -11.99
CA LYS A 39 16.96 4.77 -12.37
C LYS A 39 15.92 5.57 -13.15
N SER A 40 15.61 5.11 -14.37
CA SER A 40 14.52 5.69 -15.15
C SER A 40 13.22 5.62 -14.35
N ALA A 41 12.51 6.75 -14.25
CA ALA A 41 11.23 6.81 -13.55
C ALA A 41 10.22 5.87 -14.23
N LYS A 42 9.86 4.77 -13.56
CA LYS A 42 8.88 3.81 -14.10
C LYS A 42 7.47 4.41 -13.97
N LYS A 43 6.82 4.65 -15.11
CA LYS A 43 5.44 5.16 -15.14
C LYS A 43 4.52 4.16 -14.43
N LYS A 44 3.84 4.61 -13.37
CA LYS A 44 2.85 3.81 -12.64
C LYS A 44 1.53 3.84 -13.41
N LYS A 45 1.12 2.69 -13.97
CA LYS A 45 -0.20 2.54 -14.63
C LYS A 45 -1.29 2.57 -13.55
N ARG A 46 -2.28 3.46 -13.73
CA ARG A 46 -3.50 3.48 -12.90
C ARG A 46 -4.46 2.39 -13.39
N PHE A 47 -5.27 1.87 -12.48
CA PHE A 47 -6.33 0.93 -12.85
C PHE A 47 -7.42 1.66 -13.62
N THR A 48 -8.01 0.98 -14.59
CA THR A 48 -9.12 1.52 -15.38
C THR A 48 -10.40 1.50 -14.54
N SER A 49 -11.40 2.29 -14.94
CA SER A 49 -12.69 2.31 -14.25
C SER A 49 -13.35 0.92 -14.25
N LYS A 50 -13.27 0.20 -15.38
CA LYS A 50 -13.81 -1.16 -15.53
C LYS A 50 -13.17 -2.16 -14.55
N GLN A 51 -11.84 -2.11 -14.41
CA GLN A 51 -11.12 -2.98 -13.46
C GLN A 51 -11.54 -2.66 -12.02
N THR A 52 -11.64 -1.37 -11.69
CA THR A 52 -11.99 -0.90 -10.35
C THR A 52 -13.42 -1.30 -9.97
N ALA A 53 -14.37 -1.17 -10.90
CA ALA A 53 -15.77 -1.58 -10.71
C ALA A 53 -15.87 -3.08 -10.43
N PHE A 54 -15.26 -3.92 -11.29
CA PHE A 54 -15.25 -5.37 -11.13
C PHE A 54 -14.66 -5.81 -9.77
N LEU A 55 -13.51 -5.24 -9.37
CA LEU A 55 -12.90 -5.57 -8.08
C LEU A 55 -13.76 -5.13 -6.89
N THR A 56 -14.47 -4.02 -7.01
CA THR A 56 -15.34 -3.52 -5.93
C THR A 56 -16.55 -4.43 -5.76
N GLU A 57 -17.15 -4.89 -6.86
CA GLU A 57 -18.25 -5.87 -6.86
C GLU A 57 -17.82 -7.18 -6.22
N GLN A 58 -16.67 -7.75 -6.65
CA GLN A 58 -16.12 -8.99 -6.06
C GLN A 58 -15.82 -8.82 -4.56
N PHE A 59 -15.35 -7.64 -4.15
CA PHE A 59 -15.10 -7.35 -2.74
C PHE A 59 -16.40 -7.25 -1.91
N GLN A 60 -17.47 -6.69 -2.48
CA GLN A 60 -18.78 -6.63 -1.83
C GLN A 60 -19.39 -8.03 -1.69
N ILE A 61 -19.33 -8.85 -2.75
CA ILE A 61 -19.80 -10.24 -2.72
C ILE A 61 -19.07 -11.03 -1.62
N GLY A 62 -17.74 -10.87 -1.50
CA GLY A 62 -16.97 -11.50 -0.41
C GLY A 62 -17.33 -11.00 0.99
N GLY A 63 -17.72 -9.73 1.11
CA GLY A 63 -18.22 -9.17 2.37
C GLY A 63 -19.58 -9.73 2.76
N VAL A 64 -20.51 -9.87 1.80
CA VAL A 64 -21.85 -10.44 2.03
C VAL A 64 -21.76 -11.95 2.31
N SER A 65 -20.89 -12.67 1.59
CA SER A 65 -20.68 -14.11 1.75
C SER A 65 -19.90 -14.47 3.03
N GLY A 66 -19.36 -13.50 3.77
CA GLY A 66 -18.54 -13.73 4.96
C GLY A 66 -17.16 -14.38 4.68
N ARG A 67 -16.84 -14.69 3.42
CA ARG A 67 -15.57 -15.32 3.01
C ARG A 67 -14.78 -14.40 2.11
N LYS A 68 -13.56 -14.06 2.53
CA LYS A 68 -12.62 -13.26 1.74
C LYS A 68 -12.33 -13.98 0.42
N VAL A 69 -12.67 -13.34 -0.70
CA VAL A 69 -12.34 -13.86 -2.03
C VAL A 69 -10.83 -13.83 -2.21
N ASP A 70 -10.26 -14.96 -2.64
CA ASP A 70 -8.82 -15.09 -2.85
C ASP A 70 -8.36 -14.22 -4.04
N PRO A 71 -7.31 -13.38 -3.90
CA PRO A 71 -6.83 -12.51 -4.97
C PRO A 71 -6.40 -13.24 -6.25
N GLN A 72 -5.95 -14.50 -6.15
CA GLN A 72 -5.59 -15.31 -7.30
C GLN A 72 -6.85 -15.79 -8.04
N GLU A 73 -7.89 -16.18 -7.32
CA GLU A 73 -9.18 -16.53 -7.91
C GLU A 73 -9.83 -15.33 -8.60
N VAL A 74 -9.74 -14.13 -8.01
CA VAL A 74 -10.21 -12.88 -8.66
C VAL A 74 -9.43 -12.60 -9.95
N SER A 75 -8.12 -12.84 -9.98
CA SER A 75 -7.29 -12.65 -11.17
C SER A 75 -7.72 -13.60 -12.31
N LYS A 76 -7.96 -14.88 -11.98
CA LYS A 76 -8.49 -15.87 -12.92
C LYS A 76 -9.88 -15.48 -13.41
N ALA A 77 -10.77 -15.08 -12.50
CA ALA A 77 -12.11 -14.62 -12.84
C ALA A 77 -12.03 -13.46 -13.84
N MET A 78 -11.20 -12.44 -13.57
CA MET A 78 -10.93 -11.33 -14.49
C MET A 78 -10.52 -11.79 -15.90
N ALA A 79 -9.69 -12.82 -16.00
CA ALA A 79 -9.21 -13.35 -17.29
C ALA A 79 -10.28 -14.16 -18.06
N VAL A 80 -11.28 -14.69 -17.34
CA VAL A 80 -12.34 -15.54 -17.89
C VAL A 80 -13.63 -14.74 -18.13
N THR A 81 -13.86 -13.64 -17.42
CA THR A 81 -15.07 -12.81 -17.56
C THR A 81 -15.26 -12.38 -19.01
N ARG A 82 -16.44 -12.68 -19.56
CA ARG A 82 -16.84 -12.33 -20.93
C ARG A 82 -17.91 -11.26 -20.92
N ARG A 83 -17.95 -10.43 -21.96
CA ARG A 83 -19.08 -9.53 -22.25
C ARG A 83 -20.22 -10.33 -22.88
N THR A 84 -21.38 -9.67 -22.98
CA THR A 84 -22.56 -10.12 -23.73
C THR A 84 -22.25 -10.51 -25.17
N ASP A 85 -21.25 -9.86 -25.76
CA ASP A 85 -20.81 -10.09 -27.15
C ASP A 85 -19.91 -11.33 -27.30
N GLY A 86 -19.73 -12.12 -26.24
CA GLY A 86 -18.91 -13.34 -26.23
C GLY A 86 -17.39 -13.10 -26.16
N ALA A 87 -16.93 -11.87 -26.37
CA ALA A 87 -15.54 -11.45 -26.23
C ALA A 87 -15.12 -11.33 -24.75
N ARG A 88 -13.81 -11.48 -24.47
CA ARG A 88 -13.25 -11.28 -23.12
C ARG A 88 -13.47 -9.84 -22.66
N LEU A 89 -13.94 -9.66 -21.44
CA LEU A 89 -14.18 -8.34 -20.83
C LEU A 89 -12.87 -7.55 -20.68
N PHE A 90 -11.80 -8.27 -20.34
CA PHE A 90 -10.45 -7.76 -20.17
C PHE A 90 -9.47 -8.53 -21.07
N PRO A 91 -8.65 -7.83 -21.88
CA PRO A 91 -7.52 -8.46 -22.56
C PRO A 91 -6.45 -8.90 -21.55
N PRO A 92 -5.58 -9.87 -21.89
CA PRO A 92 -4.56 -10.37 -20.96
C PRO A 92 -3.64 -9.27 -20.42
N ASP A 93 -3.34 -8.24 -21.20
CA ASP A 93 -2.53 -7.07 -20.78
C ASP A 93 -3.21 -6.15 -19.75
N GLU A 94 -4.53 -6.30 -19.59
CA GLU A 94 -5.33 -5.57 -18.60
C GLU A 94 -5.77 -6.45 -17.43
N VAL A 95 -5.43 -7.74 -17.43
CA VAL A 95 -5.67 -8.58 -16.25
C VAL A 95 -4.68 -8.19 -15.16
N LEU A 96 -5.21 -7.93 -13.96
CA LEU A 96 -4.39 -7.56 -12.81
C LEU A 96 -3.79 -8.80 -12.15
N THR A 97 -2.57 -8.65 -11.64
CA THR A 97 -1.89 -9.72 -10.90
C THR A 97 -2.46 -9.85 -9.48
N LYS A 98 -2.29 -11.02 -8.89
CA LYS A 98 -2.69 -11.29 -7.49
C LYS A 98 -2.19 -10.21 -6.50
N GLN A 99 -0.98 -9.70 -6.70
CA GLN A 99 -0.37 -8.71 -5.82
C GLN A 99 -1.02 -7.33 -5.99
N GLN A 100 -1.38 -6.96 -7.22
CA GLN A 100 -2.13 -5.72 -7.49
C GLN A 100 -3.53 -5.77 -6.87
N ILE A 101 -4.22 -6.91 -7.01
CA ILE A 101 -5.55 -7.13 -6.44
C ILE A 101 -5.49 -7.13 -4.91
N SER A 102 -4.55 -7.85 -4.31
CA SER A 102 -4.34 -7.84 -2.86
C SER A 102 -4.12 -6.43 -2.32
N GLY A 103 -3.23 -5.65 -2.96
CA GLY A 103 -2.99 -4.27 -2.55
C GLY A 103 -4.20 -3.36 -2.72
N PHE A 104 -5.05 -3.62 -3.73
CA PHE A 104 -6.31 -2.91 -3.91
C PHE A 104 -7.31 -3.22 -2.79
N PHE A 105 -7.48 -4.50 -2.43
CA PHE A 105 -8.36 -4.91 -1.34
C PHE A 105 -7.91 -4.40 0.03
N SER A 106 -6.60 -4.37 0.31
CA SER A 106 -6.08 -3.76 1.53
C SER A 106 -6.51 -2.29 1.65
N ARG A 107 -6.42 -1.54 0.55
CA ARG A 107 -6.85 -0.13 0.50
C ARG A 107 -8.36 0.03 0.61
N LEU A 108 -9.15 -0.84 -0.04
CA LEU A 108 -10.62 -0.82 0.09
C LEU A 108 -11.06 -1.09 1.53
N SER A 109 -10.45 -2.07 2.19
CA SER A 109 -10.72 -2.37 3.60
C SER A 109 -10.36 -1.19 4.51
N ALA A 110 -9.21 -0.55 4.28
CA ALA A 110 -8.82 0.66 5.02
C ALA A 110 -9.81 1.81 4.79
N LYS A 111 -10.29 2.00 3.55
CA LYS A 111 -11.27 3.05 3.24
C LYS A 111 -12.62 2.81 3.94
N LYS A 112 -13.07 1.56 4.04
CA LYS A 112 -14.30 1.23 4.80
C LYS A 112 -14.15 1.57 6.29
N ARG A 113 -12.98 1.34 6.89
CA ARG A 113 -12.70 1.72 8.29
C ARG A 113 -12.72 3.24 8.55
N LEU A 114 -12.50 4.07 7.53
CA LEU A 114 -12.50 5.53 7.66
C LEU A 114 -13.88 6.15 7.42
N ASN A 115 -14.74 5.50 6.64
CA ASN A 115 -16.08 5.99 6.31
C ASN A 115 -17.19 5.36 7.19
N CYS A 116 -16.87 4.33 7.96
CA CYS A 116 -17.71 3.89 9.06
C CYS A 116 -17.14 4.53 10.33
N PRO A 117 -17.91 5.33 11.11
CA PRO A 117 -17.51 5.56 12.49
C PRO A 117 -17.34 4.18 13.11
N VAL A 118 -16.25 4.04 13.86
CA VAL A 118 -15.94 2.86 14.67
C VAL A 118 -17.22 2.43 15.39
N VAL A 119 -17.89 1.38 14.91
CA VAL A 119 -18.59 0.51 15.85
C VAL A 119 -17.45 -0.16 16.57
N MET A 120 -17.20 0.35 17.78
CA MET A 120 -16.49 -0.39 18.78
C MET A 120 -17.24 -1.70 18.89
N GLU A 121 -16.66 -2.77 18.36
CA GLU A 121 -16.96 -4.11 18.83
C GLU A 121 -16.53 -4.08 20.30
N ASN A 122 -17.50 -3.78 21.16
CA ASN A 122 -17.40 -4.04 22.58
C ASN A 122 -17.45 -5.56 22.64
N ASP A 123 -16.30 -6.21 22.74
CA ASP A 123 -16.20 -7.57 23.28
C ASP A 123 -16.41 -7.49 24.80
N ASP A 124 -17.59 -7.01 25.22
CA ASP A 124 -18.14 -7.22 26.56
C ASP A 124 -19.16 -8.35 26.42
N GLU A 125 -18.67 -9.57 26.12
CA GLU A 125 -19.46 -10.77 26.33
C GLU A 125 -19.38 -11.21 27.80
N ASP A 126 -20.57 -11.36 28.37
CA ASP A 126 -20.89 -11.71 29.74
C ASP A 126 -20.16 -12.95 30.29
N ILE A 127 -19.36 -12.78 31.35
CA ILE A 127 -19.15 -13.85 32.35
C ILE A 127 -20.08 -13.57 33.53
N TYR A 128 -21.36 -13.95 33.38
CA TYR A 128 -22.25 -14.16 34.52
C TYR A 128 -21.92 -15.53 35.12
N ALA A 129 -20.92 -15.57 36.00
CA ALA A 129 -20.77 -16.67 36.94
C ALA A 129 -21.82 -16.51 38.04
N ALA A 130 -23.03 -17.01 37.78
CA ALA A 130 -23.99 -17.29 38.83
C ALA A 130 -23.52 -18.54 39.58
N GLU A 131 -22.77 -18.34 40.67
CA GLU A 131 -22.66 -19.33 41.73
C GLU A 131 -23.35 -18.77 42.97
N THR A 132 -24.60 -19.19 43.13
CA THR A 132 -25.26 -19.27 44.42
C THR A 132 -24.54 -20.32 45.29
N GLU A 133 -24.69 -20.16 46.61
CA GLU A 133 -24.50 -21.15 47.68
C GLU A 133 -23.05 -21.63 47.94
N THR A 134 -22.41 -21.34 49.08
CA THR A 134 -22.82 -21.65 50.45
C THR A 134 -21.81 -21.06 51.44
N PRO A 135 -22.22 -20.60 52.64
CA PRO A 135 -21.30 -20.12 53.66
C PRO A 135 -20.54 -21.30 54.30
N CYS A 136 -19.21 -21.25 54.27
CA CYS A 136 -18.37 -22.18 55.02
C CYS A 136 -18.09 -21.62 56.43
N VAL A 137 -18.91 -22.03 57.40
CA VAL A 137 -18.60 -22.12 58.85
C VAL A 137 -18.91 -23.58 59.18
N PRO A 138 -18.03 -24.42 59.77
CA PRO A 138 -17.41 -24.27 61.11
C PRO A 138 -15.94 -24.82 61.18
N MET A 139 -15.13 -24.69 62.24
CA MET A 139 -15.23 -25.23 63.62
C MET A 139 -14.48 -24.35 64.62
#